data_AF-A0A836WX74-F1
#
_entry.id   AF-A0A836WX74-F1
#
_cell.length_a   1.000
_cell.length_b   1.000
_cell.length_c   1.000
_cell.angle_alpha   90.00
_cell.angle_beta   90.00
_cell.angle_gamma   90.00
#
_symmetry.space_group_name_H-M   'P 1'
#
loop_
_entity.id
_entity.type
_entity.pdbx_description
1 polymer ?
#
loop_
_entity_poly.entity_id
_entity_poly.type
_entity_poly.pdbx_seq_one_letter_code
_entity_poly.pdbx_strand_id
1 'polypeptide(L)'
;MSAALILIRAAIESTVGKNARRSGKGFRLPCPAHGGANPNLWIADGDNRVIMSCKSQQCDPKDIMESVGLSIRDVYFEPLYHERANEYRAIAKGKGVAKDLAFELLVLDCWLSDHDAGAYPRNEVDRERVKIAFERVPKALKYLESSL
;
A
#
# COMPACT_ATOMS: atom_id res chain seq x y z
N MET A 1 0.73 -23.42 -12.67
CA MET A 1 -0.34 -22.87 -11.82
C MET A 1 0.15 -22.97 -10.39
N SER A 2 0.30 -21.84 -9.71
CA SER A 2 0.69 -21.81 -8.30
C SER A 2 -0.41 -22.40 -7.41
N ALA A 3 -0.04 -22.86 -6.22
CA ALA A 3 -1.01 -23.29 -5.21
C ALA A 3 -1.97 -22.15 -4.83
N ALA A 4 -1.46 -20.92 -4.76
CA ALA A 4 -2.26 -19.72 -4.48
C ALA A 4 -3.35 -19.49 -5.54
N LEU A 5 -3.01 -19.60 -6.84
CA LEU A 5 -4.00 -19.43 -7.91
C LEU A 5 -5.09 -20.50 -7.87
N ILE A 6 -4.73 -21.74 -7.54
CA ILE A 6 -5.68 -22.85 -7.40
C ILE A 6 -6.65 -22.57 -6.24
N LEU A 7 -6.12 -22.19 -5.07
CA LEU A 7 -6.91 -21.84 -3.90
C LEU A 7 -7.87 -20.68 -4.18
N ILE A 8 -7.34 -19.56 -4.69
CA ILE A 8 -8.11 -18.34 -4.97
C ILE A 8 -9.21 -18.62 -6.00
N ARG A 9 -8.88 -19.34 -7.07
CA ARG A 9 -9.88 -19.74 -8.07
C ARG A 9 -11.00 -20.56 -7.43
N ALA A 10 -10.66 -21.58 -6.64
CA ALA A 10 -11.66 -22.44 -6.01
C ALA A 10 -12.56 -21.68 -5.04
N ALA A 11 -11.99 -20.76 -4.24
CA ALA A 11 -12.74 -19.91 -3.32
C ALA A 11 -13.73 -19.00 -4.06
N ILE A 12 -13.30 -18.37 -5.16
CA ILE A 12 -14.20 -17.53 -5.96
C ILE A 12 -15.27 -18.38 -6.65
N GLU A 13 -14.91 -19.51 -7.27
CA GLU A 13 -15.87 -20.43 -7.91
C GLU A 13 -16.95 -20.88 -6.92
N SER A 14 -16.56 -21.23 -5.69
CA SER A 14 -17.48 -21.61 -4.60
C SER A 14 -18.40 -20.46 -4.19
N THR A 15 -17.90 -19.22 -4.17
CA THR A 15 -18.67 -18.04 -3.72
C THR A 15 -19.65 -17.56 -4.79
N VAL A 16 -19.23 -17.54 -6.06
CA VAL A 16 -20.05 -17.04 -7.17
C VAL A 16 -20.94 -18.13 -7.80
N GLY A 17 -20.70 -19.40 -7.47
CA GLY A 17 -21.45 -20.54 -8.02
C GLY A 17 -21.25 -20.78 -9.51
N LYS A 18 -20.17 -20.26 -10.10
CA LYS A 18 -19.84 -20.43 -11.53
C LYS A 18 -18.39 -20.81 -11.73
N ASN A 19 -18.17 -21.78 -12.61
CA ASN A 19 -16.83 -22.23 -12.99
C ASN A 19 -16.07 -21.15 -13.75
N ALA A 20 -14.78 -21.03 -13.45
CA ALA A 20 -13.88 -20.13 -14.12
C ALA A 20 -13.58 -20.62 -15.55
N ARG A 21 -13.52 -19.70 -16.50
CA ARG A 21 -13.23 -19.98 -17.90
C ARG A 21 -11.77 -19.68 -18.19
N ARG A 22 -11.06 -20.62 -18.80
CA ARG A 22 -9.65 -20.41 -19.17
C ARG A 22 -9.53 -19.28 -20.19
N SER A 23 -8.58 -18.36 -19.98
CA SER A 23 -8.36 -17.20 -20.83
C SER A 23 -6.86 -16.83 -20.86
N GLY A 24 -6.19 -17.20 -21.95
CA GLY A 24 -4.74 -17.03 -22.09
C GLY A 24 -3.99 -17.77 -20.99
N LYS A 25 -3.14 -17.03 -20.26
CA LYS A 25 -2.35 -17.55 -19.12
C LYS A 25 -3.15 -17.65 -17.81
N GLY A 26 -4.41 -17.21 -17.79
CA GLY A 26 -5.22 -17.10 -16.58
C GLY A 26 -6.64 -17.62 -16.76
N PHE A 27 -7.52 -17.15 -15.89
CA PHE A 27 -8.93 -17.49 -15.85
C PHE A 27 -9.80 -16.24 -15.78
N ARG A 28 -11.00 -16.32 -16.34
CA ARG A 28 -12.05 -15.32 -16.18
C ARG A 28 -13.25 -15.89 -15.45
N LEU A 29 -13.78 -15.11 -14.52
CA LEU A 29 -14.90 -15.48 -13.66
C LEU A 29 -15.65 -14.22 -13.20
N PRO A 30 -16.88 -14.35 -12.69
CA PRO A 30 -17.57 -13.22 -12.09
C PRO A 30 -16.79 -12.64 -10.91
N CYS A 31 -16.90 -11.32 -10.72
CA CYS A 31 -16.25 -10.67 -9.59
C CYS A 31 -17.13 -10.81 -8.34
N PRO A 32 -16.64 -11.39 -7.25
CA PRO A 32 -17.43 -11.53 -6.02
C PRO A 32 -17.61 -10.18 -5.29
N ALA A 33 -16.67 -9.23 -5.42
CA ALA A 33 -16.71 -7.95 -4.70
C ALA A 33 -17.89 -7.04 -5.07
N HIS A 34 -18.13 -6.78 -6.37
CA HIS A 34 -19.25 -5.95 -6.81
C HIS A 34 -20.49 -6.76 -7.24
N GLY A 35 -20.39 -8.09 -7.22
CA GLY A 35 -21.42 -8.99 -7.71
C GLY A 35 -21.64 -8.90 -9.23
N GLY A 36 -22.35 -9.88 -9.79
CA GLY A 36 -22.73 -9.86 -11.21
C GLY A 36 -22.54 -11.21 -11.89
N ALA A 37 -23.17 -11.37 -13.07
CA ALA A 37 -23.19 -12.64 -13.79
C ALA A 37 -22.04 -12.80 -14.80
N ASN A 38 -21.44 -11.68 -15.24
CA ASN A 38 -20.49 -11.62 -16.34
C ASN A 38 -19.05 -11.89 -15.86
N PRO A 39 -18.22 -12.61 -16.64
CA PRO A 39 -16.86 -12.98 -16.26
C PRO A 39 -15.87 -11.81 -16.41
N ASN A 40 -16.04 -10.80 -15.56
CA ASN A 40 -15.30 -9.52 -15.59
C ASN A 40 -14.00 -9.54 -14.78
N LEU A 41 -13.84 -10.51 -13.89
CA LEU A 41 -12.61 -10.70 -13.12
C LEU A 41 -11.67 -11.59 -13.91
N TRP A 42 -10.43 -11.14 -14.12
CA TRP A 42 -9.35 -11.95 -14.67
C TRP A 42 -8.30 -12.20 -13.60
N ILE A 43 -7.93 -13.47 -13.40
CA ILE A 43 -6.88 -13.90 -12.45
C ILE A 43 -5.82 -14.74 -13.18
N ALA A 44 -4.55 -14.56 -12.82
CA ALA A 44 -3.44 -15.33 -13.37
C ALA A 44 -2.25 -15.37 -12.40
N ASP A 45 -1.35 -16.33 -12.61
CA ASP A 45 -0.04 -16.29 -11.95
C ASP A 45 0.81 -15.14 -12.52
N GLY A 46 1.34 -14.31 -11.64
CA GLY A 46 2.46 -13.40 -11.93
C GLY A 46 3.78 -14.01 -11.45
N ASP A 47 4.78 -13.16 -11.23
CA ASP A 47 6.12 -13.63 -10.84
C ASP A 47 6.17 -14.14 -9.38
N ASN A 48 5.63 -13.35 -8.44
CA ASN A 48 5.70 -13.64 -7.00
C ASN A 48 4.32 -13.72 -6.33
N ARG A 49 3.24 -13.49 -7.09
CA ARG A 49 1.87 -13.44 -6.59
C ARG A 49 0.86 -13.68 -7.70
N VAL A 50 -0.35 -14.01 -7.31
CA VAL A 50 -1.53 -13.98 -8.18
C VAL A 50 -1.85 -12.53 -8.54
N ILE A 51 -2.00 -12.27 -9.84
CA ILE A 51 -2.46 -10.99 -10.37
C ILE A 51 -3.97 -11.13 -10.61
N MET A 52 -4.72 -10.13 -10.16
CA MET A 52 -6.15 -10.04 -10.40
C MET A 52 -6.52 -8.65 -10.93
N SER A 53 -7.45 -8.59 -11.87
CA SER A 53 -7.92 -7.35 -12.46
C SER A 53 -9.40 -7.46 -12.80
N CYS A 54 -10.21 -6.64 -12.13
CA CYS A 54 -11.61 -6.45 -12.47
C CYS A 54 -11.72 -5.45 -13.63
N LYS A 55 -12.19 -5.90 -14.79
CA LYS A 55 -12.34 -5.05 -15.99
C LYS A 55 -13.62 -4.23 -16.05
N SER A 56 -14.53 -4.42 -15.09
CA SER A 56 -15.81 -3.70 -15.02
C SER A 56 -15.74 -2.53 -14.06
N GLN A 57 -15.72 -2.78 -12.74
CA GLN A 57 -15.74 -1.71 -11.73
C GLN A 57 -14.37 -1.39 -11.12
N GLN A 58 -13.29 -2.02 -11.61
CA GLN A 58 -11.94 -1.82 -11.05
C GLN A 58 -11.86 -2.07 -9.53
N CYS A 59 -12.62 -3.04 -9.03
CA CYS A 59 -12.62 -3.41 -7.62
C CYS A 59 -11.21 -3.65 -7.10
N ASP A 60 -10.98 -3.23 -5.86
CA ASP A 60 -9.71 -3.45 -5.20
C ASP A 60 -9.46 -4.97 -5.03
N PRO A 61 -8.25 -5.47 -5.36
CA PRO A 61 -7.87 -6.85 -5.08
C PRO A 61 -8.13 -7.30 -3.64
N LYS A 62 -7.98 -6.40 -2.66
CA LYS A 62 -8.26 -6.67 -1.26
C LYS A 62 -9.74 -6.99 -1.04
N ASP A 63 -10.65 -6.17 -1.57
CA ASP A 63 -12.09 -6.37 -1.43
C ASP A 63 -12.54 -7.68 -2.10
N ILE A 64 -11.93 -8.02 -3.24
CA ILE A 64 -12.18 -9.30 -3.93
C ILE A 64 -11.79 -10.47 -3.04
N MET A 65 -10.61 -10.43 -2.43
CA MET A 65 -10.14 -11.50 -1.54
C MET A 65 -11.00 -11.61 -0.28
N GLU A 66 -11.32 -10.48 0.36
CA GLU A 66 -12.14 -10.46 1.57
C GLU A 66 -13.57 -10.96 1.31
N SER A 67 -14.14 -10.68 0.13
CA SER A 67 -15.47 -11.17 -0.27
C SER A 67 -15.57 -12.70 -0.38
N VAL A 68 -14.44 -13.40 -0.50
CA VAL A 68 -14.36 -14.87 -0.54
C VAL A 68 -13.73 -15.47 0.73
N GLY A 69 -13.59 -14.66 1.80
CA GLY A 69 -13.05 -15.08 3.08
C GLY A 69 -11.53 -15.28 3.11
N LEU A 70 -10.80 -14.73 2.12
CA LEU A 70 -9.35 -14.77 2.06
C LEU A 70 -8.75 -13.41 2.42
N SER A 71 -7.49 -13.41 2.83
CA SER A 71 -6.70 -12.20 3.06
C SER A 71 -5.97 -11.78 1.79
N ILE A 72 -5.69 -10.49 1.64
CA ILE A 72 -4.78 -10.02 0.58
C ILE A 72 -3.39 -10.67 0.65
N ARG A 73 -3.00 -11.24 1.80
CA ARG A 73 -1.74 -11.99 1.95
C ARG A 73 -1.73 -13.30 1.17
N ASP A 74 -2.88 -13.90 0.91
CA ASP A 74 -2.98 -15.21 0.28
C ASP A 74 -2.71 -15.16 -1.24
N VAL A 75 -2.59 -13.96 -1.81
CA VAL A 75 -2.19 -13.78 -3.21
C VAL A 75 -0.71 -14.08 -3.44
N TYR A 76 0.13 -13.98 -2.41
CA TYR A 76 1.58 -14.17 -2.54
C TYR A 76 1.94 -15.65 -2.48
N PHE A 77 2.88 -16.07 -3.33
CA PHE A 77 3.29 -17.49 -3.39
C PHE A 77 4.10 -17.92 -2.18
N GLU A 78 4.86 -16.97 -1.62
CA GLU A 78 5.67 -17.17 -0.44
C GLU A 78 5.18 -16.19 0.64
N PRO A 79 5.03 -16.64 1.90
CA PRO A 79 4.77 -15.73 3.00
C PRO A 79 5.93 -14.74 3.13
N LEU A 80 5.62 -13.48 3.44
CA LEU A 80 6.65 -12.51 3.80
C LEU A 80 7.31 -12.98 5.10
N TYR A 81 8.42 -13.69 4.99
CA TYR A 81 9.22 -14.11 6.14
C TYR A 81 9.57 -12.89 7.01
N HIS A 82 9.52 -13.05 8.33
CA HIS A 82 9.65 -11.94 9.28
C HIS A 82 10.90 -11.07 9.03
N GLU A 83 12.01 -11.67 8.60
CA GLU A 83 13.24 -10.94 8.25
C GLU A 83 13.03 -10.01 7.04
N ARG A 84 12.43 -10.52 5.95
CA ARG A 84 12.09 -9.70 4.77
C ARG A 84 11.04 -8.65 5.09
N ALA A 85 10.10 -8.93 5.99
CA ALA A 85 9.11 -7.94 6.40
C ALA A 85 9.75 -6.74 7.13
N ASN A 86 10.78 -6.98 7.94
CA ASN A 86 11.54 -5.91 8.58
C ASN A 86 12.40 -5.14 7.57
N GLU A 87 13.00 -5.83 6.62
CA GLU A 87 13.76 -5.22 5.52
C GLU A 87 12.86 -4.32 4.66
N TYR A 88 11.69 -4.81 4.22
CA TYR A 88 10.71 -4.01 3.49
C TYR A 88 10.18 -2.82 4.30
N ARG A 89 9.97 -2.98 5.62
CA ARG A 89 9.61 -1.86 6.51
C ARG A 89 10.73 -0.85 6.62
N ALA A 90 11.98 -1.29 6.72
CA ALA A 90 13.14 -0.39 6.76
C ALA A 90 13.26 0.39 5.45
N ILE A 91 13.11 -0.29 4.30
CA ILE A 91 13.09 0.35 2.97
C ILE A 91 11.94 1.35 2.86
N ALA A 92 10.72 0.97 3.28
CA ALA A 92 9.57 1.87 3.25
C ALA A 92 9.73 3.07 4.20
N LYS A 93 10.34 2.85 5.37
CA LYS A 93 10.62 3.88 6.37
C LYS A 93 11.72 4.85 5.92
N GLY A 94 12.69 4.38 5.16
CA GLY A 94 13.75 5.20 4.57
C GLY A 94 13.33 5.94 3.30
N LYS A 95 12.33 5.42 2.57
CA LYS A 95 11.86 6.01 1.32
C LYS A 95 11.21 7.36 1.59
N GLY A 96 11.83 8.43 1.10
CA GLY A 96 11.29 9.78 1.19
C GLY A 96 11.76 10.58 2.39
N VAL A 97 12.56 10.00 3.31
CA VAL A 97 13.04 10.71 4.51
C VAL A 97 13.74 12.02 4.17
N ALA A 98 14.55 12.07 3.12
CA ALA A 98 15.21 13.29 2.68
C ALA A 98 14.22 14.37 2.19
N LYS A 99 13.13 13.96 1.52
CA LYS A 99 12.07 14.88 1.06
C LYS A 99 11.26 15.40 2.23
N ASP A 100 10.92 14.51 3.17
CA ASP A 100 10.18 14.88 4.38
C ASP A 100 11.02 15.83 5.24
N LEU A 101 12.31 15.56 5.41
CA LEU A 101 13.24 16.45 6.10
C LEU A 101 13.32 17.82 5.43
N ALA A 102 13.41 17.88 4.10
CA ALA A 102 13.43 19.15 3.37
C ALA A 102 12.16 19.99 3.64
N PHE A 103 10.99 19.34 3.72
CA PHE A 103 9.75 20.02 4.07
C PHE A 103 9.74 20.52 5.51
N GLU A 104 10.20 19.72 6.48
CA GLU A 104 10.29 20.16 7.88
C GLU A 104 11.27 21.33 8.04
N LEU A 105 12.41 21.33 7.32
CA LEU A 105 13.36 22.44 7.33
C LEU A 105 12.76 23.71 6.73
N LEU A 106 11.97 23.61 5.66
CA LEU A 106 11.26 24.76 5.09
C LEU A 106 10.29 25.38 6.10
N VAL A 107 9.56 24.55 6.87
CA VAL A 107 8.67 25.04 7.93
C VAL A 107 9.45 25.82 8.99
N LEU A 108 10.63 25.32 9.40
CA LEU A 108 11.49 26.02 10.37
C LEU A 108 12.09 27.30 9.79
N ASP A 109 12.45 27.33 8.52
CA ASP A 109 12.99 28.51 7.83
C ASP A 109 11.96 29.64 7.73
N CYS A 110 10.72 29.32 7.32
CA CYS A 110 9.62 30.28 7.33
C CYS A 110 9.38 30.83 8.75
N TRP A 111 9.39 29.94 9.75
CA TRP A 111 9.21 30.34 11.14
C TRP A 111 10.34 31.24 11.67
N LEU A 112 11.59 30.93 11.35
CA LEU A 112 12.75 31.76 11.71
C LEU A 112 12.64 33.15 11.08
N SER A 113 12.24 33.21 9.81
CA SER A 113 12.04 34.48 9.09
C SER A 113 10.96 35.35 9.74
N ASP A 114 9.82 34.76 10.09
CA ASP A 114 8.74 35.47 10.78
C ASP A 114 9.12 35.88 12.21
N HIS A 115 9.88 35.03 12.91
CA HIS A 115 10.38 35.33 14.26
C HIS A 115 11.31 36.55 14.24
N ASP A 116 12.27 36.60 13.31
CA ASP A 116 13.21 37.72 13.16
C ASP A 116 12.50 39.02 12.73
N ALA A 117 11.45 38.91 11.92
CA ALA A 117 10.61 40.04 11.56
C ALA A 117 9.70 40.54 12.71
N GLY A 118 9.69 39.84 13.86
CA GLY A 118 8.78 40.12 14.97
C GLY A 118 7.31 39.77 14.65
N ALA A 119 7.07 39.04 13.57
CA ALA A 119 5.76 38.64 13.06
C ALA A 119 5.30 37.27 13.60
N TYR A 120 5.88 36.84 14.73
CA TYR A 120 5.77 35.48 15.26
C TYR A 120 4.33 34.93 15.26
N PRO A 121 4.13 33.66 14.83
CA PRO A 121 2.83 33.13 14.46
C PRO A 121 1.79 33.32 15.57
N ARG A 122 0.78 34.13 15.23
CA ARG A 122 -0.35 34.45 16.12
C ARG A 122 -1.36 33.32 16.20
N ASN A 123 -1.52 32.53 15.13
CA ASN A 123 -2.44 31.40 15.11
C ASN A 123 -1.83 30.15 15.79
N GLU A 124 -2.70 29.29 16.31
CA GLU A 124 -2.30 28.09 17.04
C GLU A 124 -1.88 26.94 16.13
N VAL A 125 -2.45 26.90 14.91
CA VAL A 125 -2.18 25.86 13.91
C VAL A 125 -0.73 25.90 13.43
N ASP A 126 -0.20 27.07 13.10
CA ASP A 126 1.17 27.21 12.61
C ASP A 126 2.18 26.95 13.73
N ARG A 127 1.87 27.37 14.97
CA ARG A 127 2.68 27.03 16.15
C ARG A 127 2.80 25.53 16.33
N GLU A 128 1.70 24.80 16.20
CA GLU A 128 1.72 23.34 16.33
C GLU A 128 2.49 22.69 15.18
N ARG A 129 2.36 23.21 13.95
CA ARG A 129 3.12 22.71 12.80
C ARG A 129 4.63 22.86 12.98
N VAL A 130 5.07 23.99 13.55
CA VAL A 130 6.47 24.27 13.86
C VAL A 130 6.99 23.34 14.97
N LYS A 131 6.24 23.12 16.05
CA LYS A 131 6.62 22.13 17.09
C LYS A 131 6.83 20.74 16.50
N ILE A 132 5.90 20.30 15.64
CA ILE A 132 6.00 19.01 14.96
C ILE A 132 7.29 18.94 14.11
N ALA A 133 7.65 20.03 13.42
CA ALA A 133 8.90 20.10 12.66
C ALA A 133 10.13 19.96 13.57
N PHE A 134 10.17 20.68 14.71
CA PHE A 134 11.23 20.56 15.71
C PHE A 134 11.41 19.13 16.24
N GLU A 135 10.31 18.36 16.40
CA GLU A 135 10.41 16.96 16.84
C GLU A 135 10.86 16.00 15.74
N ARG A 136 10.54 16.29 14.48
CA ARG A 136 10.79 15.40 13.34
C ARG A 136 12.18 15.56 12.75
N VAL A 137 12.71 16.78 12.68
CA VAL A 137 14.04 17.06 12.13
C VAL A 137 15.14 16.22 12.81
N PRO A 138 15.26 16.15 14.15
CA PRO A 138 16.28 15.34 14.81
C PRO A 138 16.15 13.83 14.51
N LYS A 139 14.92 13.33 14.38
CA LYS A 139 14.65 11.92 14.06
C LYS A 139 15.11 11.58 12.64
N ALA A 140 14.83 12.47 11.69
CA ALA A 140 15.25 12.32 10.29
C ALA A 140 16.77 12.44 10.14
N LEU A 141 17.40 13.42 10.80
CA LEU A 141 18.86 13.58 10.81
C LEU A 141 19.56 12.33 11.37
N LYS A 142 19.11 11.82 12.52
CA LYS A 142 19.65 10.59 13.12
C LYS A 142 19.52 9.38 12.19
N TYR A 143 18.41 9.27 11.46
CA TYR A 143 18.21 8.20 10.49
C TYR A 143 19.19 8.30 9.31
N LEU A 144 19.34 9.51 8.75
CA LEU A 144 20.27 9.74 7.63
C LEU A 144 21.73 9.57 8.04
N GLU A 145 22.10 10.02 9.24
CA GLU A 145 23.43 9.80 9.82
C GLU A 145 23.76 8.31 9.95
N SER A 146 22.79 7.47 10.35
CA SER A 146 22.98 6.02 10.40
C SER A 146 23.17 5.33 9.04
N SER A 147 22.98 6.08 7.95
CA SER A 147 23.15 5.61 6.57
C SER A 147 24.43 6.12 5.90
N LEU A 148 25.26 6.91 6.61
CA LEU A 148 26.59 7.36 6.18
C LEU A 148 27.66 6.34 6.56
#